data_AF-A0A7J7KHQ3-F1
#
_entry.id   AF-A0A7J7KHQ3-F1
#
_cell.length_a   1.000
_cell.length_b   1.000
_cell.length_c   1.000
_cell.angle_alpha   90.00
_cell.angle_beta   90.00
_cell.angle_gamma   90.00
#
_symmetry.space_group_name_H-M   'P 1'
#
loop_
_entity.id
_entity.type
_entity.pdbx_description
1 polymer ?
#
loop_
_entity_poly.entity_id
_entity_poly.type
_entity_poly.pdbx_seq_one_letter_code
_entity_poly.pdbx_strand_id
1 'polypeptide(L)'
;MSGAGPGSNSPNMRKDIEHGRKHERNALKAASEELQMKIRPKQRYKDSNNKIVIPDGVTEDGSPVEVKCPRPRDGESSLSDMAEKRKNFYFNSDGDVNKKNPAYDQVQKQIDATGADEGYLVVYYNDDEGTEETKVVPVLRDQDRINQLLEREKDKDDLVSQFSSLNVADKKY
;
A
#
# COMPACT_ATOMS: atom_id res chain seq x y z
N MET A 1 -17.93 -4.21 -34.44
CA MET A 1 -18.32 -4.76 -33.13
C MET A 1 -17.13 -5.50 -32.54
N SER A 2 -16.56 -5.01 -31.44
CA SER A 2 -15.78 -5.79 -30.48
C SER A 2 -15.56 -4.92 -29.25
N GLY A 3 -16.38 -5.15 -28.22
CA GLY A 3 -16.26 -4.49 -26.94
C GLY A 3 -15.00 -4.96 -26.22
N ALA A 4 -14.15 -4.01 -25.83
CA ALA A 4 -13.15 -4.26 -24.81
C ALA A 4 -13.87 -4.41 -23.47
N GLY A 5 -13.92 -5.64 -22.96
CA GLY A 5 -14.45 -5.92 -21.62
C GLY A 5 -13.57 -5.30 -20.53
N PRO A 6 -14.12 -5.02 -19.33
CA PRO A 6 -13.35 -4.48 -18.22
C PRO A 6 -12.49 -5.61 -17.62
N GLY A 7 -11.16 -5.47 -17.64
CA GLY A 7 -10.28 -6.29 -16.78
C GLY A 7 -9.05 -6.95 -17.41
N SER A 8 -8.60 -6.60 -18.62
CA SER A 8 -7.28 -7.07 -19.08
C SER A 8 -6.16 -6.21 -18.47
N ASN A 9 -5.59 -6.67 -17.35
CA ASN A 9 -4.35 -6.09 -16.82
C ASN A 9 -3.26 -6.13 -17.91
N SER A 10 -2.62 -4.99 -18.16
CA SER A 10 -1.55 -4.89 -19.15
C SER A 10 -0.39 -5.83 -18.79
N PRO A 11 0.38 -6.34 -19.78
CA PRO A 11 1.48 -7.27 -19.53
C PRO A 11 2.49 -6.76 -18.48
N ASN A 12 2.74 -5.44 -18.45
CA ASN A 12 3.65 -4.82 -17.48
C ASN A 12 3.09 -4.87 -16.05
N MET A 13 1.78 -4.66 -15.87
CA MET A 13 1.14 -4.74 -14.56
C MET A 13 1.24 -6.15 -13.97
N ARG A 14 1.12 -7.20 -14.79
CA ARG A 14 1.27 -8.58 -14.32
C ARG A 14 2.69 -8.86 -13.82
N LYS A 15 3.70 -8.42 -14.57
CA LYS A 15 5.11 -8.55 -14.18
C LYS A 15 5.41 -7.82 -12.88
N ASP A 16 4.85 -6.63 -12.69
CA ASP A 16 5.06 -5.85 -11.47
C ASP A 16 4.41 -6.54 -10.25
N ILE A 17 3.20 -7.10 -10.40
CA ILE A 17 2.53 -7.87 -9.33
C ILE A 17 3.30 -9.16 -8.99
N GLU A 18 3.77 -9.88 -10.01
CA GLU A 18 4.53 -11.12 -9.82
C GLU A 18 5.86 -10.85 -9.12
N HIS A 19 6.58 -9.81 -9.56
CA HIS A 19 7.79 -9.34 -8.90
C HIS A 19 7.50 -8.98 -7.43
N GLY A 20 6.44 -8.20 -7.18
CA GLY A 20 5.97 -7.89 -5.82
C GLY A 20 5.81 -9.14 -4.93
N ARG A 21 5.02 -10.12 -5.39
CA ARG A 21 4.75 -11.35 -4.65
C ARG A 21 5.99 -12.19 -4.40
N LYS A 22 6.92 -12.25 -5.36
CA LYS A 22 8.16 -13.02 -5.24
C LYS A 22 9.05 -12.48 -4.12
N HIS A 23 9.09 -11.16 -3.94
CA HIS A 23 10.04 -10.50 -3.04
C HIS A 23 9.45 -10.04 -1.71
N GLU A 24 8.12 -10.05 -1.54
CA GLU A 24 7.45 -9.62 -0.30
C GLU A 24 8.01 -10.30 0.97
N ARG A 25 8.27 -11.60 0.91
CA ARG A 25 8.83 -12.34 2.05
C ARG A 25 10.25 -11.89 2.41
N ASN A 26 11.08 -11.61 1.42
CA ASN A 26 12.45 -11.12 1.65
C ASN A 26 12.41 -9.71 2.24
N ALA A 27 11.53 -8.86 1.73
CA ALA A 27 11.31 -7.51 2.25
C ALA A 27 10.89 -7.51 3.72
N LEU A 28 9.93 -8.36 4.12
CA LEU A 28 9.52 -8.49 5.52
C LEU A 28 10.65 -9.00 6.41
N LYS A 29 11.50 -9.90 5.90
CA LYS A 29 12.66 -10.40 6.63
C LYS A 29 13.68 -9.28 6.84
N ALA A 30 14.06 -8.57 5.78
CA ALA A 30 15.00 -7.46 5.85
C ALA A 30 14.50 -6.34 6.77
N ALA A 31 13.21 -5.99 6.69
CA ALA A 31 12.59 -5.01 7.59
C ALA A 31 12.60 -5.46 9.06
N SER A 32 12.38 -6.76 9.33
CA SER A 32 12.46 -7.32 10.68
C SER A 32 13.87 -7.21 11.26
N GLU A 33 14.89 -7.41 10.44
CA GLU A 33 16.31 -7.25 10.81
C GLU A 33 16.66 -5.77 11.04
N GLU A 34 16.23 -4.86 10.17
CA GLU A 34 16.48 -3.41 10.27
C GLU A 34 15.80 -2.78 11.49
N LEU A 35 14.53 -3.15 11.75
CA LEU A 35 13.76 -2.68 12.91
C LEU A 35 14.18 -3.36 14.22
N GLN A 36 14.94 -4.45 14.16
CA GLN A 36 15.24 -5.33 15.31
C GLN A 36 13.97 -5.81 16.04
N MET A 37 12.89 -6.00 15.28
CA MET A 37 11.58 -6.41 15.79
C MET A 37 11.07 -7.60 15.01
N LYS A 38 10.38 -8.52 15.69
CA LYS A 38 9.69 -9.61 14.99
C LYS A 38 8.48 -9.08 14.23
N ILE A 39 8.44 -9.31 12.92
CA ILE A 39 7.25 -9.04 12.10
C ILE A 39 6.42 -10.32 11.97
N ARG A 40 5.17 -10.27 12.43
CA ARG A 40 4.18 -11.34 12.31
C ARG A 40 3.52 -11.29 10.92
N PRO A 41 3.08 -12.44 10.36
CA PRO A 41 2.39 -12.49 9.07
C PRO A 41 1.08 -11.68 9.04
N LYS A 42 0.56 -11.47 7.82
CA LYS A 42 -0.70 -10.75 7.53
C LYS A 42 -1.83 -11.15 8.50
N GLN A 43 -2.45 -10.15 9.12
CA GLN A 43 -3.64 -10.28 9.97
C GLN A 43 -4.75 -9.37 9.45
N ARG A 44 -6.00 -9.74 9.73
CA ARG A 44 -7.17 -8.94 9.34
C ARG A 44 -7.55 -8.01 10.47
N TYR A 45 -7.69 -6.73 10.14
CA TYR A 45 -8.19 -5.69 11.02
C TYR A 45 -9.46 -5.10 10.45
N LYS A 46 -10.16 -4.34 11.29
CA LYS A 46 -11.29 -3.51 10.88
C LYS A 46 -10.93 -2.07 11.20
N ASP A 47 -11.08 -1.19 10.21
CA ASP A 47 -10.97 0.24 10.46
C ASP A 47 -12.21 0.78 11.19
N SER A 48 -12.20 2.07 11.50
CA SER A 48 -13.32 2.77 12.14
C SER A 48 -14.63 2.75 11.33
N ASN A 49 -14.57 2.46 10.03
CA ASN A 49 -15.73 2.27 9.14
C ASN A 49 -16.12 0.79 9.01
N ASN A 50 -15.54 -0.11 9.82
CA ASN A 50 -15.77 -1.55 9.80
C ASN A 50 -15.38 -2.23 8.46
N LYS A 51 -14.52 -1.59 7.67
CA LYS A 51 -13.93 -2.16 6.45
C LYS A 51 -12.71 -3.01 6.80
N ILE A 52 -12.51 -4.09 6.05
CA ILE A 52 -11.40 -5.00 6.28
C ILE A 52 -10.11 -4.36 5.75
N VAL A 53 -9.12 -4.26 6.62
CA VAL A 53 -7.76 -3.83 6.28
C VAL A 53 -6.79 -4.98 6.58
N ILE A 54 -5.82 -5.21 5.71
CA ILE A 54 -4.85 -6.31 5.83
C ILE A 54 -3.45 -5.74 5.56
N PRO A 55 -2.68 -5.40 6.60
CA PRO A 55 -1.24 -5.12 6.48
C PRO A 55 -0.48 -6.33 5.93
N ASP A 56 0.66 -6.09 5.28
CA ASP A 56 1.55 -7.15 4.82
C ASP A 56 2.29 -7.84 5.98
N GLY A 57 2.47 -7.12 7.07
CA GLY A 57 2.95 -7.65 8.34
C GLY A 57 2.54 -6.76 9.51
N VAL A 58 2.77 -7.24 10.73
CA VAL A 58 2.54 -6.47 11.96
C VAL A 58 3.71 -6.73 12.90
N THR A 59 4.38 -5.69 13.36
CA THR A 59 5.48 -5.80 14.33
C THR A 59 4.96 -6.32 15.67
N GLU A 60 5.87 -6.76 16.53
CA GLU A 60 5.48 -7.37 17.81
C GLU A 60 4.81 -6.41 18.80
N ASP A 61 5.03 -5.11 18.65
CA ASP A 61 4.38 -4.01 19.37
C ASP A 61 3.02 -3.61 18.77
N GLY A 62 2.64 -4.17 17.61
CA GLY A 62 1.35 -3.95 16.97
C GLY A 62 1.35 -2.95 15.80
N SER A 63 2.48 -2.34 15.46
CA SER A 63 2.58 -1.40 14.34
C SER A 63 2.42 -2.13 12.98
N PRO A 64 1.58 -1.62 12.06
CA PRO A 64 1.38 -2.25 10.76
C PRO A 64 2.60 -2.03 9.84
N VAL A 65 2.85 -3.01 8.98
CA VAL A 65 3.89 -2.98 7.95
C VAL A 65 3.25 -3.14 6.58
N GLU A 66 3.53 -2.21 5.68
CA GLU A 66 3.16 -2.26 4.27
C GLU A 66 4.41 -2.42 3.40
N VAL A 67 4.41 -3.39 2.50
CA VAL A 67 5.56 -3.73 1.67
C VAL A 67 5.31 -3.33 0.22
N LYS A 68 6.28 -2.65 -0.37
CA LYS A 68 6.31 -2.34 -1.80
C LYS A 68 7.62 -2.84 -2.39
N CYS A 69 7.54 -3.78 -3.32
CA CYS A 69 8.70 -4.24 -4.10
C CYS A 69 8.57 -3.71 -5.54
N PRO A 70 8.93 -2.45 -5.82
CA PRO A 70 8.90 -1.91 -7.17
C PRO A 70 9.91 -2.64 -8.06
N ARG A 71 9.43 -3.21 -9.17
CA ARG A 71 10.33 -3.79 -10.18
C ARG A 71 11.25 -2.71 -10.78
N PRO A 72 12.56 -2.93 -10.88
CA PRO A 72 13.48 -2.05 -11.58
C PRO A 72 13.09 -1.81 -13.04
N ARG A 73 13.38 -0.60 -13.53
CA ARG A 73 13.30 -0.21 -14.95
C ARG A 73 14.69 0.09 -15.46
N ASP A 74 14.84 0.10 -16.78
CA ASP A 74 16.12 0.37 -17.44
C ASP A 74 16.78 1.65 -16.89
N GLY A 75 18.01 1.49 -16.39
CA GLY A 75 18.80 2.56 -15.79
C GLY A 75 18.48 2.88 -14.33
N GLU A 76 17.63 2.12 -13.63
CA GLU A 76 17.45 2.20 -12.18
C GLU A 76 18.23 1.05 -11.51
N SER A 77 19.30 1.39 -10.79
CA SER A 77 20.20 0.41 -10.15
C SER A 77 20.11 0.36 -8.63
N SER A 78 19.25 1.20 -8.04
CA SER A 78 19.08 1.34 -6.58
C SER A 78 17.71 1.92 -6.22
N LEU A 79 17.36 1.89 -4.94
CA LEU A 79 16.22 2.64 -4.39
C LEU A 79 16.39 4.16 -4.55
N SER A 80 17.63 4.66 -4.44
CA SER A 80 17.93 6.09 -4.63
C SER A 80 17.63 6.52 -6.07
N ASP A 81 18.07 5.73 -7.05
CA ASP A 81 17.77 5.96 -8.47
C ASP A 81 16.27 6.03 -8.73
N MET A 82 15.51 5.10 -8.16
CA MET A 82 14.05 5.08 -8.30
C MET A 82 13.40 6.32 -7.68
N ALA A 83 13.87 6.74 -6.51
CA ALA A 83 13.34 7.92 -5.82
C ALA A 83 13.57 9.21 -6.63
N GLU A 84 14.71 9.33 -7.31
CA GLU A 84 15.02 10.48 -8.17
C GLU A 84 14.26 10.46 -9.50
N LYS A 85 14.14 9.28 -10.13
CA LYS A 85 13.59 9.14 -11.49
C LYS A 85 12.07 9.02 -11.53
N ARG A 86 11.44 8.49 -10.48
CA ARG A 86 10.01 8.22 -10.46
C ARG A 86 9.24 9.34 -9.78
N LYS A 87 8.30 9.94 -10.53
CA LYS A 87 7.30 10.85 -9.95
C LYS A 87 6.49 10.11 -8.90
N ASN A 88 6.30 10.74 -7.74
CA ASN A 88 5.56 10.20 -6.61
C ASN A 88 6.09 8.84 -6.12
N PHE A 89 7.42 8.65 -6.06
CA PHE A 89 7.99 7.48 -5.39
C PHE A 89 7.61 7.45 -3.90
N TYR A 90 7.75 6.31 -3.25
CA TYR A 90 7.22 6.03 -1.91
C TYR A 90 7.77 6.94 -0.80
N PHE A 91 8.99 7.43 -0.98
CA PHE A 91 9.66 8.39 -0.09
C PHE A 91 10.31 9.51 -0.92
N ASN A 92 10.59 10.64 -0.27
CA ASN A 92 11.26 11.79 -0.89
C ASN A 92 12.78 11.65 -0.77
N SER A 93 13.54 12.54 -1.41
CA SER A 93 15.02 12.51 -1.41
C SER A 93 15.65 12.66 -0.02
N ASP A 94 14.93 13.23 0.94
CA ASP A 94 15.34 13.32 2.36
C ASP A 94 15.10 12.00 3.14
N GLY A 95 14.44 11.03 2.51
CA GLY A 95 14.09 9.75 3.11
C GLY A 95 12.73 9.71 3.80
N ASP A 96 12.01 10.83 3.89
CA ASP A 96 10.69 10.90 4.50
C ASP A 96 9.62 10.31 3.59
N VAL A 97 8.53 9.79 4.19
CA VAL A 97 7.40 9.26 3.44
C VAL A 97 6.81 10.30 2.48
N ASN A 98 6.56 9.90 1.24
CA ASN A 98 5.90 10.76 0.28
C ASN A 98 4.39 10.74 0.53
N LYS A 99 3.88 11.75 1.23
CA LYS A 99 2.44 11.89 1.54
C LYS A 99 1.52 12.00 0.31
N LYS A 100 2.05 12.23 -0.89
CA LYS A 100 1.28 12.24 -2.15
C LYS A 100 1.13 10.85 -2.77
N ASN A 101 1.93 9.87 -2.33
CA ASN A 101 1.82 8.51 -2.81
C ASN A 101 0.63 7.80 -2.14
N PRO A 102 -0.24 7.08 -2.87
CA PRO A 102 -1.37 6.35 -2.28
C PRO A 102 -1.00 5.34 -1.19
N ALA A 103 0.24 4.84 -1.17
CA ALA A 103 0.74 3.97 -0.12
C ALA A 103 0.73 4.67 1.26
N TYR A 104 0.93 5.99 1.31
CA TYR A 104 0.80 6.74 2.56
C TYR A 104 -0.62 6.62 3.14
N ASP A 105 -1.64 6.83 2.31
CA ASP A 105 -3.04 6.69 2.73
C ASP A 105 -3.37 5.25 3.15
N GLN A 106 -2.77 4.26 2.46
CA GLN A 106 -2.92 2.85 2.81
C GLN A 106 -2.37 2.56 4.22
N VAL A 107 -1.16 3.06 4.52
CA VAL A 107 -0.56 2.90 5.86
C VAL A 107 -1.36 3.64 6.92
N GLN A 108 -1.83 4.86 6.67
CA GLN A 108 -2.67 5.59 7.63
C GLN A 108 -3.95 4.84 8.00
N LYS A 109 -4.60 4.15 7.05
CA LYS A 109 -5.76 3.29 7.34
C LYS A 109 -5.40 2.07 8.15
N GLN A 110 -4.23 1.48 7.91
CA GLN A 110 -3.73 0.36 8.71
C GLN A 110 -3.41 0.81 10.14
N ILE A 111 -2.84 2.01 10.32
CA ILE A 111 -2.59 2.62 11.63
C ILE A 111 -3.91 2.86 12.36
N ASP A 112 -4.95 3.35 11.68
CA ASP A 112 -6.30 3.46 12.27
C ASP A 112 -6.82 2.09 12.73
N ALA A 113 -6.82 1.09 11.84
CA ALA A 113 -7.39 -0.22 12.09
C ALA A 113 -6.65 -1.05 13.16
N THR A 114 -5.35 -0.82 13.32
CA THR A 114 -4.51 -1.47 14.35
C THR A 114 -4.51 -0.72 15.68
N GLY A 115 -4.91 0.55 15.68
CA GLY A 115 -4.83 1.42 16.85
C GLY A 115 -3.40 1.85 17.21
N ALA A 116 -2.44 1.66 16.31
CA ALA A 116 -1.04 2.02 16.52
C ALA A 116 -0.81 3.54 16.44
N ASP A 117 0.33 4.00 16.97
CA ASP A 117 0.81 5.39 16.87
C ASP A 117 1.69 5.62 15.63
N GLU A 118 2.22 4.56 15.03
CA GLU A 118 2.97 4.59 13.79
C GLU A 118 2.78 3.28 13.00
N GLY A 119 3.25 3.28 11.77
CA GLY A 119 3.42 2.10 10.93
C GLY A 119 4.65 2.25 10.04
N TYR A 120 4.97 1.21 9.29
CA TYR A 120 6.19 1.18 8.47
C TYR A 120 5.85 0.91 7.01
N LEU A 121 6.33 1.79 6.13
CA LEU A 121 6.37 1.56 4.70
C LEU A 121 7.75 0.98 4.33
N VAL A 122 7.77 -0.28 3.95
CA VAL A 122 8.98 -0.99 3.54
C VAL A 122 9.07 -0.97 2.03
N VAL A 123 10.15 -0.41 1.50
CA VAL A 123 10.44 -0.44 0.06
C VAL A 123 11.62 -1.36 -0.18
N TYR A 124 11.41 -2.37 -1.01
CA TYR A 124 12.41 -3.40 -1.30
C TYR A 124 12.80 -3.37 -2.77
N TYR A 125 14.08 -3.11 -3.02
CA TYR A 125 14.67 -3.21 -4.35
C TYR A 125 15.32 -4.58 -4.49
N ASN A 126 15.03 -5.23 -5.62
CA ASN A 126 15.83 -6.33 -6.11
C ASN A 126 15.90 -6.30 -7.63
N ASP A 127 17.09 -6.53 -8.18
CA ASP A 127 17.32 -6.70 -9.60
C ASP A 127 17.70 -8.14 -9.98
N ASP A 128 17.77 -8.38 -11.29
CA ASP A 128 18.10 -9.68 -11.87
C ASP A 128 19.56 -10.09 -11.63
N GLU A 129 20.43 -9.16 -11.21
CA GLU A 129 21.82 -9.42 -10.84
C GLU A 129 21.95 -9.85 -9.37
N GLY A 130 20.87 -9.78 -8.60
CA GLY A 130 20.80 -10.20 -7.21
C GLY A 130 21.17 -9.10 -6.22
N THR A 131 21.25 -7.83 -6.66
CA THR A 131 21.36 -6.69 -5.74
C THR A 131 20.08 -6.61 -4.92
N GLU A 132 20.19 -6.37 -3.62
CA GLU A 132 19.07 -6.22 -2.71
C GLU A 132 19.27 -4.97 -1.85
N GLU A 133 18.27 -4.08 -1.82
CA GLU A 133 18.25 -2.93 -0.91
C GLU A 133 16.90 -2.86 -0.21
N THR A 134 16.90 -2.52 1.07
CA THR A 134 15.69 -2.28 1.85
C THR A 134 15.73 -0.87 2.41
N LYS A 135 14.59 -0.19 2.35
CA LYS A 135 14.37 1.06 3.06
C LYS A 135 13.12 0.92 3.91
N VAL A 136 13.28 1.01 5.23
CA VAL A 136 12.15 1.15 6.15
C VAL A 136 11.87 2.64 6.35
N VAL A 137 10.65 3.06 6.04
CA VAL A 137 10.20 4.44 6.19
C VAL A 137 9.13 4.49 7.29
N PRO A 138 9.40 5.12 8.44
CA PRO A 138 8.39 5.28 9.48
C PRO A 138 7.29 6.23 9.02
N VAL A 139 6.06 5.88 9.36
CA VAL A 139 4.85 6.66 9.06
C VAL A 139 4.13 6.90 10.37
N LEU A 140 4.28 8.11 10.91
CA LEU A 140 3.56 8.50 12.12
C LEU A 140 2.06 8.65 11.84
N ARG A 141 1.24 8.34 12.86
CA ARG A 141 -0.20 8.56 12.83
C ARG A 141 -0.52 10.02 12.50
N ASP A 142 -1.26 10.24 11.43
CA ASP A 142 -1.75 11.54 10.99
C ASP A 142 -3.29 11.53 11.14
N GLN A 143 -3.77 11.95 12.31
CA GLN A 143 -5.18 11.82 12.66
C GLN A 143 -6.09 12.64 11.74
N ASP A 144 -5.64 13.81 11.30
CA ASP A 144 -6.39 14.64 10.34
C ASP A 144 -6.51 13.93 9.00
N ARG A 145 -5.43 13.29 8.53
CA ARG A 145 -5.49 12.50 7.30
C ARG A 145 -6.41 11.29 7.43
N ILE A 146 -6.35 10.57 8.53
CA ILE A 146 -7.23 9.42 8.81
C ILE A 146 -8.69 9.87 8.74
N ASN A 147 -9.05 10.97 9.43
CA ASN A 147 -10.41 11.50 9.42
C ASN A 147 -10.88 11.83 7.99
N GLN A 148 -10.05 12.52 7.20
CA GLN A 148 -10.36 12.82 5.79
C GLN A 148 -10.57 11.56 4.94
N LEU A 149 -9.80 10.49 5.19
CA LEU A 149 -9.93 9.24 4.46
C LEU A 149 -11.25 8.53 4.81
N LEU A 150 -11.59 8.49 6.10
CA LEU A 150 -12.83 7.87 6.58
C LEU A 150 -14.08 8.61 6.09
N GLU A 151 -14.06 9.95 6.05
CA GLU A 151 -15.14 10.78 5.50
C GLU A 151 -15.36 10.50 4.01
N ARG A 152 -14.29 10.50 3.20
CA ARG A 152 -14.38 10.22 1.76
C ARG A 152 -14.92 8.84 1.44
N GLU A 153 -14.73 7.87 2.33
CA GLU A 153 -15.27 6.53 2.16
C GLU A 153 -16.75 6.43 2.51
N LYS A 154 -17.19 7.14 3.57
CA LYS A 154 -18.62 7.26 3.89
C LYS A 154 -19.39 7.90 2.74
N ASP A 155 -18.87 9.01 2.18
CA ASP A 155 -19.50 9.68 1.04
C ASP A 155 -19.65 8.76 -0.17
N LYS A 156 -18.65 7.90 -0.42
CA LYS A 156 -18.70 6.91 -1.50
C LYS A 156 -19.74 5.83 -1.24
N ASP A 157 -19.80 5.30 -0.04
CA ASP A 157 -20.80 4.29 0.34
C ASP A 157 -22.23 4.86 0.21
N ASP A 158 -22.44 6.11 0.62
CA ASP A 158 -23.72 6.81 0.49
C ASP A 158 -24.13 7.02 -0.96
N LEU A 159 -23.20 7.48 -1.81
CA LEU A 159 -23.44 7.60 -3.26
C LEU A 159 -23.78 6.25 -3.87
N VAL A 160 -23.00 5.20 -3.58
CA VAL A 160 -23.27 3.85 -4.10
C VAL A 160 -24.65 3.35 -3.66
N SER A 161 -25.05 3.59 -2.40
CA SER A 161 -26.39 3.25 -1.89
C SER A 161 -27.51 3.99 -2.63
N GLN A 162 -27.34 5.28 -2.91
CA GLN A 162 -28.29 6.08 -3.68
C GLN A 162 -28.42 5.58 -5.12
N PHE A 163 -27.32 5.28 -5.81
CA PHE A 163 -27.38 4.71 -7.17
C PHE A 163 -27.95 3.29 -7.22
N SER A 164 -27.73 2.50 -6.16
CA SER A 164 -28.28 1.15 -6.03
C SER A 164 -29.81 1.17 -5.88
N SER A 165 -30.35 2.14 -5.13
CA SER A 165 -31.80 2.30 -4.94
C SER A 165 -32.50 2.87 -6.18
N LEU A 166 -31.85 3.73 -6.96
CA LEU A 166 -32.38 4.24 -8.24
C LEU A 166 -32.51 3.13 -9.30
N ASN A 167 -31.53 2.23 -9.42
CA ASN A 167 -31.58 1.11 -10.38
C ASN A 167 -32.62 0.02 -10.05
N VAL A 168 -33.15 -0.01 -8.82
CA VAL A 168 -34.25 -0.91 -8.44
C VAL A 168 -35.61 -0.32 -8.81
N ALA A 169 -35.74 1.01 -8.86
CA ALA A 169 -36.97 1.69 -9.25
C ALA A 169 -37.28 1.55 -10.76
N ASP A 170 -36.25 1.51 -11.61
CA ASP A 170 -36.41 1.42 -13.09
C ASP A 170 -36.65 0.00 -13.62
N LYS A 171 -36.71 -1.03 -12.76
CA LYS A 171 -37.04 -2.42 -13.16
C LYS A 171 -38.50 -2.82 -12.92
N LYS A 172 -39.39 -1.86 -12.67
CA LYS A 172 -40.83 -2.08 -12.54
C LYS A 172 -41.63 -1.31 -13.59
N TYR A 173 -41.44 -1.61 -14.88
CA TYR A 173 -42.46 -1.41 -15.92
C TYR A 173 -42.30 -2.45 -17.03
#